data_AF-A0A932XZI2-F1
#
_entry.id   AF-A0A932XZI2-F1
#
_cell.length_a   1.000
_cell.length_b   1.000
_cell.length_c   1.000
_cell.angle_alpha   90.00
_cell.angle_beta   90.00
_cell.angle_gamma   90.00
#
_symmetry.space_group_name_H-M   'P 1'
#
loop_
_entity.id
_entity.type
_entity.pdbx_description
1 polymer ?
#
loop_
_entity_poly.entity_id
_entity_poly.type
_entity_poly.pdbx_seq_one_letter_code
_entity_poly.pdbx_strand_id
1 'polypeptide(L)'
;MKLLNGSELAGFIKERHARQVRQLKGRGIGPKLAIVQVKDDPVINTYVRLKQNYGSDIGVDVEVYTSKQPDAPKLLDLLSNDNSVHGIIVQLPLADPSETDKIVNLVSPEKDVDALGKNAKFEAATPMAILWLLNGHNIDLVGKNVLLIGRGKLV
;
A
#
# COMPACT_ATOMS: atom_id res chain seq x y z
N MET A 1 27.29 11.35 12.68
CA MET A 1 25.94 10.85 12.33
C MET A 1 25.96 10.46 10.85
N LYS A 2 25.52 9.27 10.47
CA LYS A 2 25.44 8.83 9.07
C LYS A 2 24.02 9.08 8.56
N LEU A 3 23.88 9.75 7.42
CA LEU A 3 22.58 9.92 6.77
C LEU A 3 22.20 8.60 6.10
N LEU A 4 21.03 8.07 6.43
CA LEU A 4 20.43 6.92 5.73
C LEU A 4 19.54 7.46 4.61
N ASN A 5 20.09 7.57 3.40
CA ASN A 5 19.36 8.12 2.24
C ASN A 5 18.67 6.98 1.47
N GLY A 6 17.34 6.97 1.50
CA GLY A 6 16.53 5.96 0.81
C GLY A 6 16.34 6.20 -0.69
N SER A 7 16.76 7.33 -1.26
CA SER A 7 16.45 7.69 -2.65
C SER A 7 17.04 6.70 -3.67
N GLU A 8 18.29 6.29 -3.49
CA GLU A 8 18.94 5.30 -4.36
C GLU A 8 18.23 3.93 -4.27
N LEU A 9 17.90 3.51 -3.04
CA LEU A 9 17.17 2.28 -2.78
C LEU A 9 15.77 2.30 -3.42
N ALA A 10 15.05 3.41 -3.29
CA ALA A 10 13.74 3.60 -3.90
C ALA A 10 13.81 3.53 -5.44
N GLY A 11 14.84 4.14 -6.04
CA GLY A 11 15.11 4.05 -7.48
C GLY A 11 15.34 2.60 -7.93
N PHE A 12 16.22 1.89 -7.23
CA PHE A 12 16.50 0.47 -7.52
C PHE A 12 15.25 -0.41 -7.42
N ILE A 13 14.43 -0.22 -6.38
CA ILE A 13 13.17 -0.94 -6.19
C ILE A 13 12.19 -0.64 -7.32
N LYS A 14 12.05 0.62 -7.70
CA LYS A 14 11.16 1.05 -8.78
C LYS A 14 11.51 0.38 -10.11
N GLU A 15 12.80 0.34 -10.47
CA GLU A 15 13.25 -0.35 -11.68
C GLU A 15 12.97 -1.86 -11.63
N ARG A 16 13.18 -2.48 -10.46
CA ARG A 16 12.88 -3.90 -10.24
C ARG A 16 11.39 -4.17 -10.42
N HIS A 17 10.53 -3.36 -9.82
CA HIS A 17 9.08 -3.46 -9.99
C HIS A 17 8.68 -3.31 -11.46
N ALA A 18 9.19 -2.30 -12.17
CA ALA A 18 8.91 -2.11 -13.59
C ALA A 18 9.31 -3.33 -14.44
N ARG A 19 10.45 -3.97 -14.14
CA ARG A 19 10.86 -5.23 -14.80
C ARG A 19 9.88 -6.37 -14.52
N GLN A 20 9.46 -6.55 -13.27
CA GLN A 20 8.51 -7.60 -12.88
C GLN A 20 7.15 -7.40 -13.54
N VAL A 21 6.64 -6.15 -13.56
CA VAL A 21 5.37 -5.82 -14.21
C VAL A 21 5.43 -6.08 -15.71
N ARG A 22 6.54 -5.74 -16.39
CA ARG A 22 6.72 -6.09 -17.81
C ARG A 22 6.67 -7.59 -18.06
N GLN A 23 7.29 -8.39 -17.19
CA GLN A 23 7.24 -9.86 -17.29
C GLN A 23 5.82 -10.40 -17.11
N LEU A 24 5.07 -9.86 -16.14
CA LEU A 24 3.66 -10.22 -15.92
C LEU A 24 2.80 -9.88 -17.14
N LYS A 25 2.96 -8.67 -17.70
CA LYS A 25 2.24 -8.26 -18.90
C LYS A 25 2.57 -9.14 -20.12
N GLY A 26 3.82 -9.56 -20.26
CA GLY A 26 4.23 -10.52 -21.29
C GLY A 26 3.56 -11.90 -21.15
N ARG A 27 3.02 -12.22 -19.97
CA ARG A 27 2.23 -13.42 -19.69
C ARG A 27 0.71 -13.16 -19.73
N GLY A 28 0.28 -11.99 -20.21
CA GLY A 28 -1.13 -11.59 -20.27
C GLY A 28 -1.71 -11.11 -18.93
N ILE A 29 -0.90 -10.94 -17.90
CA ILE A 29 -1.35 -10.45 -16.58
C ILE A 29 -1.09 -8.95 -16.50
N GLY A 30 -2.15 -8.15 -16.45
CA GLY A 30 -2.07 -6.71 -16.20
C GLY A 30 -2.36 -6.41 -14.74
N PRO A 31 -1.33 -6.14 -13.89
CA PRO A 31 -1.57 -5.87 -12.48
C PRO A 31 -2.38 -4.58 -12.32
N LYS A 32 -3.38 -4.63 -11.45
CA LYS A 32 -4.30 -3.54 -11.17
C LYS A 32 -4.45 -3.33 -9.67
N LEU A 33 -4.28 -2.09 -9.24
CA LEU A 33 -4.46 -1.62 -7.87
C LEU A 33 -5.72 -0.75 -7.80
N ALA A 34 -6.64 -1.10 -6.91
CA ALA A 34 -7.79 -0.27 -6.58
C ALA A 34 -7.51 0.53 -5.31
N ILE A 35 -7.72 1.84 -5.35
CA ILE A 35 -7.65 2.71 -4.17
C ILE A 35 -9.06 3.20 -3.86
N VAL A 36 -9.60 2.80 -2.70
CA VAL A 36 -10.93 3.22 -2.24
C VAL A 36 -10.78 4.43 -1.32
N GLN A 37 -11.42 5.54 -1.69
CA GLN A 37 -11.37 6.81 -0.97
C GLN A 37 -12.78 7.24 -0.57
N VAL A 38 -12.96 7.58 0.72
CA VAL A 38 -14.27 7.98 1.28
C VAL A 38 -14.39 9.46 1.66
N LYS A 39 -13.31 10.21 1.46
CA LYS A 39 -13.20 11.65 1.72
C LYS A 39 -12.52 12.33 0.54
N ASP A 40 -13.07 13.44 0.08
CA ASP A 40 -12.31 14.36 -0.76
C ASP A 40 -11.52 15.30 0.16
N ASP A 41 -10.21 15.11 0.20
CA ASP A 41 -9.29 15.88 1.03
C ASP A 41 -8.01 16.17 0.23
N PRO A 42 -7.54 17.42 0.13
CA PRO A 42 -6.37 17.77 -0.68
C PRO A 42 -5.08 17.02 -0.30
N VAL A 43 -4.89 16.73 0.98
CA VAL A 43 -3.73 15.98 1.48
C VAL A 43 -3.84 14.53 1.06
N ILE A 44 -5.02 13.92 1.24
CA ILE A 44 -5.29 12.55 0.77
C ILE A 44 -5.07 12.45 -0.75
N ASN A 45 -5.62 13.38 -1.51
CA ASN A 45 -5.52 13.43 -2.97
C ASN A 45 -4.07 13.49 -3.45
N THR A 46 -3.19 14.17 -2.70
CA THR A 46 -1.77 14.22 -3.01
C THR A 46 -1.14 12.84 -2.90
N TYR A 47 -1.37 12.10 -1.81
CA TYR A 47 -0.84 10.74 -1.65
C TYR A 47 -1.42 9.75 -2.66
N VAL A 48 -2.71 9.87 -2.98
CA VAL A 48 -3.35 9.05 -4.02
C VAL A 48 -2.70 9.30 -5.38
N ARG A 49 -2.45 10.56 -5.74
CA ARG A 49 -1.74 10.91 -6.99
C ARG A 49 -0.31 10.35 -7.01
N LEU A 50 0.41 10.36 -5.89
CA LEU A 50 1.74 9.76 -5.81
C LEU A 50 1.68 8.24 -6.09
N LYS A 51 0.68 7.53 -5.56
CA LYS A 51 0.46 6.10 -5.84
C LYS A 51 0.11 5.85 -7.31
N GLN A 52 -0.74 6.69 -7.90
CA GLN A 52 -1.08 6.62 -9.33
C GLN A 52 0.13 6.86 -10.22
N ASN A 53 0.91 7.91 -9.94
CA ASN A 53 2.13 8.22 -10.69
C ASN A 53 3.14 7.08 -10.58
N TYR A 54 3.35 6.54 -9.38
CA TYR A 54 4.23 5.40 -9.19
C TYR A 54 3.77 4.18 -10.00
N GLY A 55 2.47 3.87 -9.95
CA GLY A 55 1.87 2.79 -10.74
C GLY A 55 2.09 2.99 -12.24
N SER A 56 1.79 4.17 -12.76
CA SER A 56 2.05 4.54 -14.15
C SER A 56 3.53 4.33 -14.54
N ASP A 57 4.45 4.80 -13.70
CA ASP A 57 5.89 4.69 -13.96
C ASP A 57 6.39 3.24 -14.04
N ILE A 58 5.78 2.31 -13.30
CA ILE A 58 6.13 0.88 -13.33
C ILE A 58 5.22 0.06 -14.24
N GLY A 59 4.20 0.67 -14.82
CA GLY A 59 3.21 0.05 -15.71
C GLY A 59 2.08 -0.71 -15.00
N VAL A 60 1.80 -0.43 -13.73
CA VAL A 60 0.63 -0.94 -12.99
C VAL A 60 -0.55 -0.01 -13.21
N ASP A 61 -1.73 -0.58 -13.48
CA ASP A 61 -2.96 0.20 -13.55
C ASP A 61 -3.42 0.55 -12.13
N VAL A 62 -3.69 1.83 -11.87
CA VAL A 62 -4.10 2.33 -10.55
C VAL A 62 -5.38 3.12 -10.69
N GLU A 63 -6.48 2.52 -10.26
CA GLU A 63 -7.81 3.10 -10.34
C GLU A 63 -8.26 3.59 -8.97
N VAL A 64 -8.84 4.79 -8.92
CA VAL A 64 -9.34 5.42 -7.70
C VAL A 64 -10.86 5.34 -7.71
N TYR A 65 -11.41 4.75 -6.66
CA TYR A 65 -12.84 4.63 -6.44
C TYR A 65 -13.26 5.54 -5.29
N THR A 66 -13.99 6.60 -5.62
CA THR A 66 -14.59 7.48 -4.62
C THR A 66 -15.97 6.98 -4.23
N SER A 67 -16.20 6.82 -2.93
CA SER A 67 -17.48 6.37 -2.40
C SER A 67 -17.84 7.14 -1.12
N LYS A 68 -19.10 7.10 -0.69
CA LYS A 68 -19.42 7.52 0.68
C LYS A 68 -19.06 6.39 1.63
N GLN A 69 -18.67 6.72 2.86
CA GLN A 69 -18.29 5.69 3.84
C GLN A 69 -19.35 4.58 4.04
N PRO A 70 -20.67 4.87 4.13
CA PRO A 70 -21.69 3.82 4.25
C PRO A 70 -21.76 2.85 3.06
N ASP A 71 -21.32 3.29 1.88
CA ASP A 71 -21.31 2.50 0.64
C ASP A 71 -19.99 1.78 0.41
N ALA A 72 -18.93 2.15 1.14
CA ALA A 72 -17.60 1.54 1.04
C ALA A 72 -17.59 0.01 1.27
N PRO A 73 -18.37 -0.57 2.23
CA PRO A 73 -18.42 -2.02 2.40
C PRO A 73 -18.84 -2.79 1.12
N LYS A 74 -19.87 -2.29 0.41
CA LYS A 74 -20.36 -2.93 -0.82
C LYS A 74 -19.33 -2.83 -1.94
N LEU A 75 -18.67 -1.67 -2.06
CA LEU A 75 -17.60 -1.47 -3.04
C LEU A 75 -16.40 -2.38 -2.77
N LEU A 76 -15.99 -2.51 -1.50
CA LEU A 76 -14.86 -3.36 -1.10
C LEU A 76 -15.14 -4.83 -1.35
N ASP A 77 -16.37 -5.29 -1.11
CA ASP A 77 -16.80 -6.65 -1.44
C ASP A 77 -16.72 -6.90 -2.96
N LEU A 78 -17.22 -5.96 -3.77
CA LEU A 78 -17.16 -6.07 -5.24
C LEU A 78 -15.71 -6.15 -5.74
N LEU A 79 -14.84 -5.24 -5.29
CA LEU A 79 -13.42 -5.24 -5.69
C LEU A 79 -12.67 -6.47 -5.17
N SER A 80 -13.02 -6.96 -3.98
CA SER A 80 -12.42 -8.15 -3.39
C SER A 80 -12.73 -9.41 -4.22
N ASN A 81 -13.90 -9.47 -4.85
CA ASN A 81 -14.31 -10.58 -5.71
C ASN A 81 -13.96 -10.38 -7.21
N ASP A 82 -13.52 -9.19 -7.62
CA ASP A 82 -13.14 -8.91 -9.01
C ASP A 82 -11.76 -9.47 -9.35
N ASN A 83 -11.71 -10.50 -10.20
CA ASN A 83 -10.46 -11.15 -10.63
C ASN A 83 -9.53 -10.23 -11.46
N SER A 84 -10.01 -9.09 -11.95
CA SER A 84 -9.16 -8.09 -12.61
C SER A 84 -8.39 -7.21 -11.62
N VAL A 85 -8.84 -7.13 -10.37
CA VAL A 85 -8.19 -6.36 -9.29
C VAL A 85 -7.26 -7.25 -8.50
N HIS A 86 -5.99 -6.85 -8.39
CA HIS A 86 -4.93 -7.64 -7.77
C HIS A 86 -4.50 -7.11 -6.40
N GLY A 87 -4.79 -5.84 -6.11
CA GLY A 87 -4.52 -5.23 -4.83
C GLY A 87 -5.54 -4.13 -4.53
N ILE A 88 -5.83 -3.93 -3.26
CA ILE A 88 -6.78 -2.95 -2.76
C ILE A 88 -6.13 -2.17 -1.63
N ILE A 89 -6.29 -0.84 -1.67
CA ILE A 89 -5.93 0.07 -0.59
C ILE A 89 -7.20 0.80 -0.15
N VAL A 90 -7.49 0.78 1.14
CA VAL A 90 -8.46 1.70 1.74
C VAL A 90 -7.73 2.95 2.18
N GLN A 91 -7.99 4.07 1.53
CA GLN A 91 -7.28 5.31 1.82
C GLN A 91 -7.81 5.96 3.11
N LEU A 92 -6.92 6.07 4.10
CA LEU A 92 -7.18 6.70 5.39
C LEU A 92 -6.80 8.20 5.39
N PRO A 93 -7.38 9.02 6.30
CA PRO A 93 -8.41 8.67 7.28
C PRO A 93 -9.82 8.56 6.67
N LEU A 94 -10.67 7.75 7.30
CA LEU A 94 -12.10 7.65 6.96
C LEU A 94 -12.91 8.85 7.48
N ALA A 95 -14.16 8.99 7.02
CA ALA A 95 -15.16 9.97 7.52
C ALA A 95 -15.40 9.82 9.02
N ASP A 96 -15.68 8.61 9.45
CA ASP A 96 -15.72 8.20 10.84
C ASP A 96 -14.55 7.25 11.11
N PRO A 97 -13.47 7.72 11.77
CA PRO A 97 -12.32 6.90 12.12
C PRO A 97 -12.64 5.71 13.02
N SER A 98 -13.75 5.71 13.76
CA SER A 98 -14.12 4.60 14.63
C SER A 98 -14.44 3.32 13.85
N GLU A 99 -14.82 3.44 12.57
CA GLU A 99 -15.07 2.30 11.68
C GLU A 99 -13.82 1.81 10.94
N THR A 100 -12.64 2.37 11.18
CA THR A 100 -11.41 2.03 10.45
C THR A 100 -11.15 0.52 10.44
N ASP A 101 -11.15 -0.11 11.63
CA ASP A 101 -10.90 -1.55 11.73
C ASP A 101 -11.98 -2.37 11.02
N LYS A 102 -13.24 -1.99 11.17
CA LYS A 102 -14.35 -2.67 10.50
C LYS A 102 -14.16 -2.61 8.98
N ILE A 103 -13.82 -1.45 8.41
CA ILE A 103 -13.74 -1.26 6.97
C ILE A 103 -12.51 -1.92 6.36
N VAL A 104 -11.31 -1.75 6.95
CA VAL A 104 -10.09 -2.37 6.38
C VAL A 104 -10.13 -3.90 6.45
N ASN A 105 -10.82 -4.49 7.44
CA ASN A 105 -11.01 -5.93 7.53
C ASN A 105 -11.97 -6.52 6.48
N LEU A 106 -12.66 -5.68 5.69
CA LEU A 106 -13.50 -6.15 4.58
C LEU A 106 -12.70 -6.44 3.31
N VAL A 107 -11.46 -5.96 3.22
CA VAL A 107 -10.58 -6.25 2.09
C VAL A 107 -10.22 -7.73 2.12
N SER A 108 -10.36 -8.43 0.99
CA SER A 108 -9.88 -9.81 0.86
C SER A 108 -8.40 -9.89 1.29
N PRO A 109 -8.03 -10.82 2.20
CA PRO A 109 -6.67 -10.92 2.71
C PRO A 109 -5.57 -11.04 1.64
N GLU A 110 -5.92 -11.67 0.52
CA GLU A 110 -5.07 -11.94 -0.64
C GLU A 110 -4.93 -10.72 -1.56
N LYS A 111 -5.72 -9.67 -1.33
CA LYS A 111 -5.68 -8.38 -2.05
C LYS A 111 -5.35 -7.20 -1.12
N ASP A 112 -5.23 -7.40 0.18
CA ASP A 112 -4.89 -6.35 1.15
C ASP A 112 -3.39 -6.03 1.11
N VAL A 113 -2.99 -5.26 0.10
CA VAL A 113 -1.58 -4.88 -0.14
C VAL A 113 -1.06 -3.82 0.82
N ASP A 114 -1.94 -3.17 1.59
CA ASP A 114 -1.57 -2.20 2.63
C ASP A 114 -1.41 -2.85 4.01
N ALA A 115 -1.79 -4.14 4.12
CA ALA A 115 -1.68 -4.97 5.30
C ALA A 115 -2.37 -4.38 6.55
N LEU A 116 -3.52 -3.75 6.36
CA LEU A 116 -4.26 -3.08 7.45
C LEU A 116 -5.33 -3.98 8.08
N GLY A 117 -5.81 -4.97 7.34
CA GLY A 117 -6.70 -6.02 7.81
C GLY A 117 -5.97 -7.03 8.68
N LYS A 118 -6.68 -7.59 9.66
CA LYS A 118 -6.14 -8.53 10.65
C LYS A 118 -5.55 -9.80 10.02
N ASN A 119 -6.09 -10.22 8.88
CA ASN A 119 -5.73 -11.48 8.23
C ASN A 119 -4.87 -11.28 6.98
N ALA A 120 -4.47 -10.04 6.68
CA ALA A 120 -3.73 -9.70 5.46
C ALA A 120 -2.53 -10.62 5.23
N LYS A 121 -2.29 -10.97 3.96
CA LYS A 121 -1.17 -11.82 3.56
C LYS A 121 0.11 -11.05 3.23
N PHE A 122 0.00 -9.72 3.12
CA PHE A 122 1.11 -8.83 2.81
C PHE A 122 1.73 -8.25 4.08
N GLU A 123 2.93 -7.70 3.93
CA GLU A 123 3.63 -6.96 4.97
C GLU A 123 3.38 -5.46 4.81
N ALA A 124 3.24 -4.75 5.93
CA ALA A 124 3.05 -3.30 5.91
C ALA A 124 4.26 -2.59 5.28
N ALA A 125 3.98 -1.66 4.36
CA ALA A 125 5.02 -1.05 3.53
C ALA A 125 6.06 -0.24 4.33
N THR A 126 5.64 0.47 5.37
CA THR A 126 6.55 1.34 6.16
C THR A 126 7.56 0.54 6.99
N PRO A 127 7.16 -0.44 7.83
CA PRO A 127 8.12 -1.31 8.50
C PRO A 127 9.06 -2.02 7.54
N MET A 128 8.55 -2.53 6.41
CA MET A 128 9.36 -3.19 5.39
C MET A 128 10.41 -2.23 4.80
N ALA A 129 10.03 -0.99 4.49
CA ALA A 129 10.95 0.02 3.97
C ALA A 129 12.04 0.40 4.99
N ILE A 130 11.70 0.48 6.29
CA ILE A 130 12.68 0.71 7.36
C ILE A 130 13.70 -0.43 7.40
N LEU A 131 13.23 -1.69 7.38
CA LEU A 131 14.11 -2.86 7.38
C LEU A 131 15.01 -2.90 6.14
N TRP A 132 14.47 -2.56 4.95
CA TRP A 132 15.26 -2.49 3.73
C TRP A 132 16.31 -1.38 3.78
N LEU A 133 15.98 -0.22 4.34
CA LEU A 133 16.92 0.89 4.50
C LEU A 133 18.06 0.50 5.45
N LEU A 134 17.74 -0.13 6.59
CA LEU A 134 18.74 -0.61 7.54
C LEU A 134 19.65 -1.66 6.91
N ASN A 135 19.07 -2.64 6.22
CA ASN A 135 19.80 -3.70 5.54
C ASN A 135 20.69 -3.14 4.40
N GLY A 136 20.19 -2.20 3.59
CA GLY A 136 20.96 -1.54 2.55
C GLY A 136 22.16 -0.75 3.06
N HIS A 137 22.17 -0.42 4.35
CA HIS A 137 23.30 0.21 5.04
C HIS A 137 24.11 -0.74 5.93
N ASN A 138 23.88 -2.06 5.83
CA ASN A 138 24.51 -3.12 6.62
C ASN A 138 24.35 -2.90 8.14
N ILE A 139 23.19 -2.41 8.57
CA ILE A 139 22.86 -2.24 9.99
C ILE A 139 22.15 -3.50 10.46
N ASP A 140 22.86 -4.33 11.22
CA ASP A 140 22.29 -5.50 11.89
C ASP A 140 21.47 -5.08 13.12
N LEU A 141 20.34 -5.74 13.36
CA LEU A 141 19.48 -5.52 14.52
C LEU A 141 19.65 -6.60 15.60
N VAL A 142 20.35 -7.71 15.30
CA VAL A 142 20.54 -8.80 16.25
C VAL A 142 21.22 -8.29 17.54
N GLY A 143 20.60 -8.59 18.68
CA GLY A 143 21.09 -8.20 20.01
C GLY A 143 20.95 -6.71 20.34
N LYS A 144 20.28 -5.90 19.50
CA LYS A 144 20.06 -4.48 19.75
C LYS A 144 18.70 -4.23 20.42
N ASN A 145 18.66 -3.22 21.28
CA ASN A 145 17.42 -2.68 21.81
C ASN A 145 16.83 -1.67 20.83
N VAL A 146 15.58 -1.88 20.40
CA VAL A 146 14.85 -0.97 19.51
C VAL A 146 13.70 -0.33 20.28
N LEU A 147 13.63 1.00 20.28
CA LEU A 147 12.52 1.76 20.85
C LEU A 147 11.59 2.23 19.73
N LEU A 148 10.33 1.81 19.78
CA LEU A 148 9.28 2.30 18.90
C LEU A 148 8.51 3.40 19.64
N ILE A 149 8.45 4.60 19.04
CA ILE A 149 7.71 5.74 19.59
C ILE A 149 6.47 5.97 18.72
N GLY A 150 5.33 5.49 19.18
CA GLY A 150 4.05 5.52 18.47
C GLY A 150 3.39 4.14 18.43
N ARG A 151 2.06 4.11 18.26
CA ARG A 151 1.25 2.88 18.27
C ARG A 151 0.03 2.95 17.33
N GLY A 152 0.07 3.85 16.36
CA GLY A 152 -1.01 4.00 15.40
C GLY A 152 -1.04 2.82 14.43
N LYS A 153 -2.18 2.57 13.79
CA LYS A 153 -2.29 1.48 12.79
C LYS A 153 -1.32 1.64 11.61
N LEU A 154 -0.85 2.85 11.33
CA LEU A 154 0.13 3.16 10.28
C LEU A 154 1.58 3.28 10.81
N VAL A 155 1.82 2.97 12.09
CA VAL A 155 3.12 3.10 12.78
C VAL A 155 3.65 1.74 13.19
#